data_AF-A0A1T4NVI4-F1
#
_entry.id   AF-A0A1T4NVI4-F1
#
_cell.length_a   1.000
_cell.length_b   1.000
_cell.length_c   1.000
_cell.angle_alpha   90.00
_cell.angle_beta   90.00
_cell.angle_gamma   90.00
#
_symmetry.space_group_name_H-M   'P 1'
#
loop_
_entity.id
_entity.type
_entity.pdbx_description
1 polymer ?
#
loop_
_entity_poly.entity_id
_entity_poly.type
_entity_poly.pdbx_seq_one_letter_code
_entity_poly.pdbx_strand_id
1 'polypeptide(L)'
;MLSDLVMMELKPAGAEVKAKLTEIPKRFKVKVKGHVKAMKLADTYIAAGALSDNSYNDALHIALATLHGADVLASWNFKHIVNLDRIKLYNSINLQMGYRQIEIRTPREILKPYDHEKKKKI
;
A
#
# COMPACT_ATOMS: atom_id res chain seq x y z
N MET A 1 5.95 4.75 -2.61
CA MET A 1 5.62 4.47 -4.02
C MET A 1 4.55 5.45 -4.48
N LEU A 2 4.64 5.97 -5.70
CA LEU A 2 3.60 6.77 -6.35
C LEU A 2 3.19 6.02 -7.62
N SER A 3 2.10 5.26 -7.55
CA SER A 3 1.55 4.62 -8.74
C SER A 3 0.75 5.62 -9.58
N ASP A 4 0.55 5.32 -10.86
CA ASP A 4 -0.34 6.11 -11.72
C ASP A 4 -1.76 6.18 -11.14
N LEU A 5 -2.20 5.13 -10.44
CA LEU A 5 -3.47 5.10 -9.70
C LEU A 5 -3.51 6.15 -8.59
N VAL A 6 -2.48 6.24 -7.74
CA VAL A 6 -2.40 7.27 -6.69
C VAL A 6 -2.43 8.67 -7.31
N MET A 7 -1.79 8.86 -8.46
CA MET A 7 -1.85 10.13 -9.18
C MET A 7 -3.25 10.45 -9.70
N MET A 8 -4.03 9.45 -10.11
CA MET A 8 -5.44 9.61 -10.50
C MET A 8 -6.33 9.96 -9.30
N GLU A 9 -6.14 9.30 -8.15
CA GLU A 9 -6.86 9.60 -6.90
C GLU A 9 -6.58 11.02 -6.40
N LEU A 10 -5.37 11.53 -6.64
CA LEU A 10 -4.98 12.88 -6.25
C LEU A 10 -5.47 13.98 -7.21
N LYS A 11 -5.89 13.66 -8.43
CA LYS A 11 -6.41 14.67 -9.38
C LYS A 11 -7.56 15.50 -8.80
N PRO A 12 -8.62 14.92 -8.19
CA PRO A 12 -9.70 15.68 -7.57
C PRO A 12 -9.32 16.34 -6.24
N ALA A 13 -8.17 16.02 -5.64
CA ALA A 13 -7.80 16.53 -4.32
C ALA A 13 -7.56 18.05 -4.31
N GLY A 14 -7.83 18.68 -3.17
CA GLY A 14 -7.59 20.11 -2.94
C GLY A 14 -6.10 20.48 -3.05
N ALA A 15 -5.83 21.77 -3.27
CA ALA A 15 -4.47 22.28 -3.46
C ALA A 15 -3.54 21.96 -2.27
N GLU A 16 -4.07 22.01 -1.04
CA GLU A 16 -3.32 21.70 0.19
C GLU A 16 -2.81 20.25 0.21
N VAL A 17 -3.64 19.28 -0.19
CA VAL A 17 -3.27 17.86 -0.25
C VAL A 17 -2.23 17.61 -1.33
N LYS A 18 -2.38 18.26 -2.49
CA LYS A 18 -1.41 18.18 -3.59
C LYS A 18 -0.05 18.79 -3.20
N ALA A 19 -0.04 19.87 -2.41
CA ALA A 19 1.19 20.49 -1.91
C ALA A 19 1.97 19.55 -0.98
N LYS A 20 1.29 18.69 -0.20
CA LYS A 20 1.99 17.71 0.65
C LYS A 20 2.87 16.73 -0.15
N LEU A 21 2.53 16.42 -1.41
CA LEU A 21 3.40 15.59 -2.25
C LEU A 21 4.69 16.29 -2.68
N THR A 22 4.70 17.62 -2.78
CA THR A 22 5.91 18.38 -3.13
C THR A 22 6.87 18.45 -1.96
N GLU A 23 6.35 18.44 -0.71
CA GLU A 23 7.14 18.37 0.52
C GLU A 23 7.96 17.07 0.65
N ILE A 24 7.50 15.96 0.06
CA ILE A 24 8.23 14.68 0.12
C ILE A 24 9.48 14.75 -0.79
N PRO A 25 10.69 14.46 -0.28
CA PRO A 25 11.90 14.40 -1.10
C PRO A 25 11.81 13.38 -2.25
N LYS A 26 12.34 13.72 -3.43
CA LYS A 26 12.32 12.83 -4.62
C LYS A 26 12.94 11.46 -4.36
N ARG A 27 13.97 11.38 -3.51
CA ARG A 27 14.63 10.11 -3.13
C ARG A 27 13.68 9.07 -2.50
N PHE A 28 12.59 9.51 -1.89
CA PHE A 28 11.57 8.62 -1.28
C PHE A 28 10.38 8.36 -2.21
N LYS A 29 10.38 8.96 -3.41
CA LYS A 29 9.31 8.84 -4.40
C LYS A 29 9.76 7.93 -5.55
N VAL A 30 9.30 6.69 -5.51
CA VAL A 30 9.40 5.76 -6.65
C VAL A 30 8.11 5.81 -7.45
N LYS A 31 8.18 6.26 -8.70
CA LYS A 31 7.02 6.22 -9.62
C LYS A 31 6.88 4.82 -10.20
N VAL A 32 5.67 4.29 -10.17
CA VAL A 32 5.38 2.94 -10.64
C VAL A 32 4.22 3.00 -11.63
N LYS A 33 4.43 2.44 -12.83
CA LYS A 33 3.37 2.34 -13.84
C LYS A 33 2.61 1.03 -13.66
N GLY A 34 1.30 1.09 -13.92
CA GLY A 34 0.46 -0.11 -13.99
C GLY A 34 1.01 -1.08 -15.04
N HIS A 35 1.35 -2.30 -14.64
CA HIS A 35 1.84 -3.35 -15.54
C HIS A 35 0.75 -4.41 -15.70
N VAL A 36 0.63 -5.02 -16.88
CA VAL A 36 -0.25 -6.18 -17.14
C VAL A 36 -0.15 -7.28 -16.07
N LYS A 37 1.05 -7.50 -15.49
CA LYS A 37 1.25 -8.47 -14.41
C LYS A 37 0.55 -8.05 -13.11
N ALA A 38 0.54 -6.76 -12.80
CA ALA A 38 -0.14 -6.21 -11.63
C ALA A 38 -1.65 -6.32 -11.76
N MET A 39 -2.19 -6.06 -12.95
CA MET A 39 -3.62 -6.24 -13.24
C MET A 39 -4.02 -7.70 -13.05
N LYS A 40 -3.28 -8.65 -13.66
CA LYS A 40 -3.54 -10.08 -13.48
C LYS A 40 -3.50 -10.52 -12.01
N LEU A 41 -2.55 -10.01 -11.24
CA LEU A 41 -2.44 -10.33 -9.81
C LEU A 41 -3.62 -9.71 -9.02
N ALA A 42 -4.03 -8.49 -9.36
CA ALA A 42 -5.22 -7.85 -8.78
C ALA A 42 -6.50 -8.64 -9.09
N ASP A 43 -6.68 -9.06 -10.35
CA ASP A 43 -7.81 -9.89 -10.78
C ASP A 43 -7.83 -11.21 -9.99
N THR A 44 -6.65 -11.81 -9.75
CA THR A 44 -6.53 -13.04 -8.96
C THR A 44 -6.95 -12.83 -7.51
N TYR A 45 -6.60 -11.70 -6.89
CA TYR A 45 -7.07 -11.37 -5.54
C TYR A 45 -8.59 -11.28 -5.46
N ILE A 46 -9.23 -10.69 -6.48
CA ILE A 46 -10.67 -10.53 -6.52
C ILE A 46 -11.37 -11.87 -6.78
N ALA A 47 -10.87 -12.65 -7.74
CA ALA A 47 -11.40 -13.98 -8.05
C ALA A 47 -11.32 -14.93 -6.84
N ALA A 48 -10.30 -14.79 -6.00
CA ALA A 48 -10.15 -15.54 -4.76
C ALA A 48 -10.96 -14.98 -3.57
N GLY A 49 -11.72 -13.90 -3.77
CA GLY A 49 -12.56 -13.28 -2.73
C GLY A 49 -11.79 -12.44 -1.71
N ALA A 50 -10.51 -12.16 -1.95
CA ALA A 50 -9.69 -11.35 -1.06
C ALA A 50 -10.10 -9.88 -1.05
N LEU A 51 -10.67 -9.41 -2.17
CA LEU A 51 -11.31 -8.11 -2.36
C LEU A 51 -12.55 -8.28 -3.25
N SER A 52 -13.46 -7.32 -3.18
CA SER A 52 -14.58 -7.20 -4.12
C SER A 52 -14.17 -6.36 -5.34
N ASP A 53 -14.89 -6.46 -6.46
CA ASP A 53 -14.66 -5.63 -7.65
C ASP A 53 -14.66 -4.12 -7.35
N ASN A 54 -15.51 -3.67 -6.43
CA ASN A 54 -15.57 -2.27 -5.98
C ASN A 54 -14.26 -1.77 -5.32
N SER A 55 -13.35 -2.69 -4.97
CA SER A 55 -12.06 -2.41 -4.37
C SER A 55 -10.90 -2.76 -5.31
N TYR A 56 -11.13 -2.74 -6.63
CA TYR A 56 -10.10 -3.04 -7.63
C TYR A 56 -8.83 -2.21 -7.47
N ASN A 57 -8.99 -0.92 -7.17
CA ASN A 57 -7.88 0.00 -6.95
C ASN A 57 -7.00 -0.43 -5.77
N ASP A 58 -7.60 -0.89 -4.66
CA ASP A 58 -6.86 -1.45 -3.52
C ASP A 58 -6.11 -2.73 -3.93
N ALA A 59 -6.76 -3.60 -4.71
CA ALA A 59 -6.16 -4.84 -5.21
C ALA A 59 -4.94 -4.55 -6.09
N LEU A 60 -5.07 -3.59 -7.01
CA LEU A 60 -3.99 -3.16 -7.89
C LEU A 60 -2.84 -2.53 -7.11
N HIS A 61 -3.14 -1.75 -6.06
CA HIS A 61 -2.11 -1.15 -5.22
C HIS A 61 -1.28 -2.21 -4.48
N ILE A 62 -1.93 -3.23 -3.90
CA ILE A 62 -1.25 -4.36 -3.25
C ILE A 62 -0.41 -5.15 -4.26
N ALA A 63 -0.96 -5.41 -5.45
CA ALA A 63 -0.27 -6.12 -6.51
C ALA A 63 1.00 -5.38 -6.96
N LEU A 64 0.92 -4.07 -7.15
CA LEU A 64 2.07 -3.24 -7.51
C LEU A 64 3.13 -3.26 -6.40
N ALA A 65 2.74 -3.10 -5.14
CA ALA A 65 3.68 -3.15 -4.03
C ALA A 65 4.40 -4.51 -3.96
N THR A 66 3.67 -5.61 -4.15
CA THR A 66 4.19 -6.98 -4.20
C THR A 66 5.20 -7.15 -5.35
N LEU A 67 4.83 -6.76 -6.57
CA LEU A 67 5.67 -6.96 -7.75
C LEU A 67 6.93 -6.08 -7.75
N HIS A 68 6.87 -4.92 -7.10
CA HIS A 68 8.04 -4.06 -6.91
C HIS A 68 8.91 -4.48 -5.71
N GLY A 69 8.55 -5.57 -5.02
CA GLY A 69 9.33 -6.11 -3.92
C GLY A 69 9.38 -5.18 -2.71
N ALA A 70 8.30 -4.44 -2.45
CA ALA A 70 8.19 -3.62 -1.26
C ALA A 70 8.17 -4.51 0.00
N ASP A 71 8.96 -4.16 1.01
CA ASP A 71 8.99 -4.90 2.26
C ASP A 71 7.70 -4.68 3.08
N VAL A 72 7.24 -3.43 3.13
CA VAL A 72 6.06 -3.02 3.91
C VAL A 72 5.14 -2.11 3.07
N LEU A 73 3.84 -2.41 3.08
CA LEU A 73 2.77 -1.55 2.58
C LEU A 73 2.03 -0.91 3.77
N ALA A 74 2.16 0.41 3.90
CA ALA A 74 1.47 1.18 4.92
C ALA A 74 0.10 1.66 4.41
N SER A 75 -0.99 1.39 5.13
CA SER A 75 -2.34 1.84 4.76
C SER A 75 -3.22 2.19 5.95
N TRP A 76 -4.16 3.13 5.75
CA TRP A 76 -5.23 3.45 6.69
C TRP A 76 -6.57 2.78 6.32
N ASN A 77 -6.63 2.03 5.22
CA ASN A 77 -7.84 1.33 4.79
C ASN A 77 -8.02 0.01 5.57
N PHE A 78 -8.57 0.11 6.78
CA PHE A 78 -8.82 -1.05 7.65
C PHE A 78 -9.84 -2.04 7.10
N LYS A 79 -10.78 -1.57 6.28
CA LYS A 79 -11.87 -2.38 5.74
C LYS A 79 -11.37 -3.36 4.68
N HIS A 80 -10.50 -2.87 3.80
CA HIS A 80 -10.10 -3.61 2.60
C HIS A 80 -8.63 -4.02 2.59
N ILE A 81 -7.71 -3.22 3.15
CA ILE A 81 -6.26 -3.49 3.05
C ILE A 81 -5.70 -4.07 4.35
N VAL A 82 -5.97 -3.46 5.51
CA VAL A 82 -5.31 -3.81 6.78
C VAL A 82 -6.03 -4.90 7.58
N ASN A 83 -6.93 -5.66 6.94
CA ASN A 83 -7.64 -6.76 7.58
C ASN A 83 -6.75 -8.03 7.61
N LEU A 84 -6.51 -8.60 8.79
CA LEU A 84 -5.60 -9.74 8.98
C LEU A 84 -5.93 -10.97 8.12
N ASP A 85 -7.20 -11.32 7.98
CA ASP A 85 -7.60 -12.49 7.19
C ASP A 85 -7.40 -12.24 5.70
N ARG A 86 -7.69 -11.02 5.25
CA ARG A 86 -7.39 -10.60 3.88
C ARG A 86 -5.88 -10.57 3.60
N ILE A 87 -5.08 -10.06 4.54
CA ILE A 87 -3.61 -10.02 4.43
C ILE A 87 -3.05 -11.44 4.25
N LYS A 88 -3.53 -12.40 5.05
CA LYS A 88 -3.16 -13.82 4.89
C LYS A 88 -3.53 -14.34 3.50
N LEU A 89 -4.72 -13.99 3.01
CA LEU A 89 -5.19 -14.43 1.70
C LEU A 89 -4.37 -13.82 0.56
N TYR A 90 -4.07 -12.52 0.57
CA TYR A 90 -3.17 -11.89 -0.42
C TYR A 90 -1.81 -12.59 -0.45
N ASN A 91 -1.24 -12.84 0.73
CA ASN A 91 0.07 -13.48 0.83
C ASN A 91 0.05 -14.96 0.43
N SER A 92 -1.05 -15.68 0.67
CA SER A 92 -1.25 -17.03 0.15
C SER A 92 -1.25 -17.05 -1.38
N ILE A 93 -2.01 -16.13 -2.00
CA ILE A 93 -2.08 -15.99 -3.46
C ILE A 93 -0.70 -15.59 -4.03
N ASN A 94 0.00 -14.65 -3.38
CA ASN A 94 1.34 -14.25 -3.76
C ASN A 94 2.28 -15.45 -3.82
N LEU A 95 2.30 -16.26 -2.76
CA LEU A 95 3.14 -17.46 -2.71
C LEU A 95 2.77 -18.48 -3.79
N GLN A 96 1.48 -18.74 -4.02
CA GLN A 96 1.01 -19.64 -5.07
C GLN A 96 1.44 -19.19 -6.48
N MET A 97 1.53 -17.88 -6.71
CA MET A 97 1.99 -17.31 -7.97
C MET A 97 3.52 -17.11 -8.04
N GLY A 98 4.27 -17.56 -7.02
CA GLY A 98 5.73 -17.43 -6.96
C GLY A 98 6.25 -16.04 -6.59
N TYR A 99 5.39 -15.19 -6.03
CA TYR A 99 5.75 -13.86 -5.55
C TYR A 99 6.09 -13.86 -4.06
N ARG A 100 6.89 -12.85 -3.65
CA ARG A 100 7.20 -12.63 -2.24
C ARG A 100 5.96 -12.19 -1.48
N GLN A 101 5.91 -12.54 -0.20
CA GLN A 101 4.94 -11.96 0.72
C GLN A 101 5.24 -10.49 0.96
N ILE A 102 4.21 -9.74 1.30
CA ILE A 102 4.29 -8.33 1.68
C ILE A 102 3.74 -8.14 3.08
N GLU A 103 4.45 -7.36 3.89
CA GLU A 103 3.96 -6.97 5.20
C GLU A 103 3.01 -5.77 5.05
N ILE A 104 1.81 -5.85 5.64
CA ILE A 104 0.82 -4.78 5.58
C ILE A 104 0.56 -4.30 7.01
N ARG A 105 0.76 -3.00 7.23
CA ARG A 105 0.66 -2.35 8.55
C ARG A 105 -0.04 -1.00 8.45
N THR A 106 -0.56 -0.53 9.57
CA THR A 106 -0.95 0.87 9.70
C THR A 106 0.28 1.76 9.83
N PRO A 107 0.24 3.02 9.37
CA PRO A 107 1.33 3.95 9.61
C PRO A 107 1.65 4.15 11.09
N ARG A 108 0.67 4.00 11.99
CA ARG A 108 0.88 4.08 13.45
C ARG A 108 1.73 2.94 14.00
N GLU A 109 1.65 1.74 13.42
CA GLU A 109 2.49 0.61 13.84
C GLU A 109 3.93 0.75 13.34
N ILE A 110 4.13 1.43 12.22
CA ILE A 110 5.45 1.66 11.62
C ILE A 110 6.16 2.81 12.33
N LEU A 111 5.43 3.89 12.61
CA LEU A 111 5.97 5.07 13.27
C LEU A 111 6.00 4.82 14.78
N LYS A 112 7.21 4.66 15.33
CA LYS A 112 7.37 4.71 16.80
C LYS A 112 6.87 6.09 17.28
N PRO A 113 5.99 6.17 18.28
CA PRO A 113 5.71 7.44 18.93
C PRO A 113 7.03 8.03 19.40
N TYR A 114 7.25 9.32 19.18
CA TYR A 114 8.35 10.03 19.82
C TYR A 114 8.12 9.92 21.34
N ASP A 115 8.98 9.15 22.02
CA ASP A 115 9.04 9.14 23.49
C ASP A 115 9.38 10.56 23.95
N HIS A 116 8.38 11.32 24.38
CA HIS A 116 8.59 12.58 25.10
C HIS A 116 9.13 12.36 26.53
N GLU A 117 9.35 11.11 26.96
CA GLU A 117 9.76 10.76 28.33
C GLU A 117 11.26 10.48 28.54
N LYS A 118 12.15 11.14 27.78
CA LYS A 118 13.59 11.15 28.16
C LYS A 118 14.21 12.54 28.14
N LYS A 119 13.62 13.48 28.89
CA LYS A 119 14.37 14.62 29.46
C LYS A 119 13.86 14.97 30.86
N LYS A 120 14.32 14.22 31.86
CA LYS A 120 14.73 14.72 33.18
C LYS A 120 15.34 13.57 33.98
N LYS A 121 16.62 13.30 33.73
CA LYS A 121 17.54 12.91 34.80
C LYS A 121 18.40 14.15 35.03
N ILE A 122 18.05 14.90 36.08
CA ILE A 122 18.97 15.78 36.79
C ILE A 122 19.56 14.93 37.90
#